data_AF-A0A923ZBI5-F1
#
_entry.id   AF-A0A923ZBI5-F1
#
_cell.length_a   1.000
_cell.length_b   1.000
_cell.length_c   1.000
_cell.angle_alpha   90.00
_cell.angle_beta   90.00
_cell.angle_gamma   90.00
#
_symmetry.space_group_name_H-M   'P 1'
#
loop_
_entity.id
_entity.type
_entity.pdbx_description
1 polymer ?
#
loop_
_entity_poly.entity_id
_entity_poly.type
_entity_poly.pdbx_seq_one_letter_code
_entity_poly.pdbx_strand_id
1 'polypeptide(L)'
;DGARALALIASTGFAADYHVEPVRLTGLDAMARYRVRLLEPGRRDRLMPDADLWCTVFRLSGRALAETGLHLPLSLPDTAWLVALDRVTG
;
A
#
# COMPACT_ATOMS: atom_id res chain seq x y z
N ASP A 1 -19.50 -4.06 -5.28
CA ASP A 1 -19.08 -5.44 -5.63
C ASP A 1 -17.75 -5.84 -4.97
N GLY A 2 -16.99 -4.92 -4.36
CA GLY A 2 -15.70 -5.24 -3.73
C GLY A 2 -14.60 -5.59 -4.72
N ALA A 3 -14.82 -5.31 -6.02
CA ALA A 3 -13.88 -5.60 -7.08
C ALA A 3 -12.73 -4.58 -7.14
N ARG A 4 -12.91 -3.39 -6.58
CA ARG A 4 -11.88 -2.35 -6.47
C ARG A 4 -11.87 -1.75 -5.08
N ALA A 5 -10.68 -1.45 -4.58
CA ALA A 5 -10.49 -0.74 -3.33
C ALA A 5 -9.31 0.23 -3.43
N LEU A 6 -9.35 1.27 -2.60
CA LEU A 6 -8.28 2.25 -2.45
C LEU A 6 -7.97 2.38 -0.96
N ALA A 7 -6.69 2.28 -0.60
CA ALA A 7 -6.22 2.53 0.75
C ALA A 7 -5.37 3.80 0.76
N LEU A 8 -5.64 4.68 1.73
CA LEU A 8 -4.83 5.84 2.06
C LEU A 8 -4.12 5.55 3.38
N ILE A 9 -2.80 5.63 3.38
CA ILE A 9 -1.99 5.49 4.58
C ILE A 9 -1.20 6.77 4.74
N ALA A 10 -1.41 7.49 5.84
CA ALA A 10 -0.70 8.72 6.14
C ALA A 10 0.14 8.56 7.40
N SER A 11 1.41 8.96 7.33
CA SER A 11 2.25 9.20 8.49
C SER A 11 2.19 10.70 8.81
N THR A 12 1.78 11.05 10.02
CA THR A 12 1.58 12.44 10.46
C THR A 12 2.65 12.91 11.46
N GLY A 13 3.74 12.16 11.60
CA GLY A 13 4.82 12.48 12.53
C GLY A 13 6.05 11.60 12.32
N PHE A 14 7.10 11.87 13.09
CA PHE A 14 8.26 10.98 13.14
C PHE A 14 7.89 9.70 13.88
N ALA A 15 8.17 8.55 13.28
CA ALA A 15 8.21 7.30 14.03
C ALA A 15 9.36 7.40 15.04
N ALA A 16 9.09 7.06 16.31
CA ALA A 16 10.11 7.04 17.35
C ALA A 16 11.22 6.02 17.05
N ASP A 17 10.87 4.97 16.30
CA ASP A 17 11.76 3.92 15.84
C ASP A 17 11.61 3.71 14.33
N TYR A 18 12.69 3.26 13.68
CA TYR A 18 12.70 2.93 12.25
C TYR A 18 11.93 1.64 11.90
N HIS A 19 11.42 0.93 12.91
CA HIS A 19 10.58 -0.25 12.72
C HIS A 19 9.12 0.16 12.47
N VAL A 20 8.73 0.19 11.20
CA VAL A 20 7.34 0.41 10.80
C VAL A 20 6.65 -0.93 10.63
N GLU A 21 5.63 -1.19 11.46
CA GLU A 21 4.77 -2.36 11.34
C GLU A 21 4.06 -2.40 9.97
N PRO A 22 3.84 -3.60 9.40
CA PRO A 22 3.11 -3.72 8.14
C PRO A 22 1.68 -3.17 8.26
N VAL A 23 1.23 -2.48 7.22
CA VAL A 23 -0.17 -2.03 7.14
C VAL A 23 -1.05 -3.20 6.73
N ARG A 24 -1.92 -3.63 7.64
CA ARG A 24 -2.91 -4.69 7.38
C ARG A 24 -4.18 -4.10 6.79
N LEU A 25 -4.67 -4.69 5.70
CA LEU A 25 -5.89 -4.26 5.02
C LEU A 25 -7.01 -5.29 5.26
N THR A 26 -8.07 -4.85 5.94
CA THR A 26 -9.25 -5.68 6.27
C THR A 26 -10.45 -5.34 5.39
N GLY A 27 -11.49 -6.18 5.42
CA GLY A 27 -12.73 -5.95 4.66
C GLY A 27 -12.69 -6.40 3.19
N LEU A 28 -11.57 -6.99 2.77
CA LEU A 28 -11.44 -7.67 1.46
C LEU A 28 -11.95 -9.11 1.54
N ASP A 29 -12.37 -9.66 0.41
CA ASP A 29 -12.67 -11.09 0.28
C ASP A 29 -11.38 -11.89 0.50
N ALA A 30 -11.34 -12.67 1.58
CA ALA A 30 -10.14 -13.40 2.00
C ALA A 30 -9.64 -14.39 0.94
N MET A 31 -10.54 -14.96 0.13
CA MET A 31 -10.23 -15.94 -0.91
C MET A 31 -9.92 -15.30 -2.26
N ALA A 32 -10.29 -14.03 -2.46
CA ALA A 32 -9.98 -13.29 -3.68
C ALA A 32 -8.49 -12.93 -3.76
N ARG A 33 -7.99 -12.80 -5.00
CA ARG A 33 -6.67 -12.23 -5.29
C ARG A 33 -6.82 -10.81 -5.83
N TYR A 34 -5.92 -9.93 -5.40
CA TYR A 34 -5.90 -8.53 -5.77
C TYR A 34 -4.56 -8.19 -6.42
N ARG A 35 -4.62 -7.43 -7.51
CA ARG A 35 -3.49 -6.69 -8.05
C ARG A 35 -3.32 -5.44 -7.20
N VAL A 36 -2.19 -5.35 -6.50
CA VAL A 36 -1.86 -4.27 -5.57
C VAL A 36 -0.82 -3.37 -6.22
N ARG A 37 -1.05 -2.06 -6.21
CA ARG A 37 -0.18 -1.05 -6.79
C ARG A 37 -0.04 0.14 -5.86
N LEU A 38 1.19 0.59 -5.66
CA LEU A 38 1.45 1.89 -5.05
C LEU A 38 1.28 2.96 -6.12
N LEU A 39 0.40 3.93 -5.89
CA LEU A 39 0.13 5.00 -6.84
C LEU A 39 1.12 6.13 -6.67
N GLU A 40 1.75 6.55 -7.77
CA GLU A 40 2.62 7.72 -7.79
C GLU A 40 1.84 8.99 -7.40
N PRO A 41 2.38 9.86 -6.53
CA PRO A 41 1.73 11.11 -6.20
C PRO A 41 1.82 12.09 -7.38
N GLY A 42 0.80 12.94 -7.51
CA GLY A 42 0.76 13.97 -8.55
C GLY A 42 1.87 15.04 -8.42
N ARG A 43 2.51 15.16 -7.25
CA ARG A 43 3.70 15.99 -7.02
C ARG A 43 4.76 15.13 -6.33
N ARG A 44 5.92 15.00 -6.97
CA ARG A 44 7.07 14.26 -6.42
C ARG A 44 8.06 15.24 -5.81
N ASP A 45 8.33 15.10 -4.52
CA ASP A 45 9.44 15.81 -3.86
C ASP A 45 10.74 15.01 -4.01
N ARG A 46 11.89 15.71 -4.01
CA ARG A 46 13.22 15.10 -4.19
C ARG A 46 13.57 14.00 -3.17
N LEU A 47 12.87 13.98 -2.04
CA LEU A 47 13.09 13.06 -0.93
C LEU A 47 12.20 11.82 -1.01
N MET A 48 11.36 11.71 -2.05
CA MET A 48 10.52 10.54 -2.26
C MET A 48 11.31 9.35 -2.82
N PRO A 49 10.83 8.10 -2.61
CA PRO A 49 11.50 6.92 -3.12
C PRO A 49 11.60 6.89 -4.65
N ASP A 50 12.56 6.10 -5.14
CA ASP A 50 12.86 5.93 -6.56
C ASP A 50 11.63 5.55 -7.41
N ALA A 51 11.72 5.88 -8.70
CA ALA A 51 10.65 5.67 -9.67
C ALA A 51 10.19 4.21 -9.77
N ASP A 52 11.09 3.26 -9.54
CA ASP A 52 10.84 1.83 -9.69
C ASP A 52 9.87 1.26 -8.64
N LEU A 53 9.79 1.87 -7.46
CA LEU A 53 8.85 1.48 -6.40
C LEU A 53 7.38 1.65 -6.84
N TRP A 54 7.09 2.70 -7.62
CA TRP A 54 5.74 3.01 -8.10
C TRP A 54 5.29 2.06 -9.23
N CYS A 55 6.26 1.52 -9.98
CA CYS A 55 6.00 0.57 -11.05
C CYS A 55 5.78 -0.86 -10.53
N THR A 56 6.06 -1.12 -9.26
CA THR A 56 5.97 -2.45 -8.69
C THR A 56 4.52 -2.86 -8.47
N VAL A 57 4.18 -4.06 -8.95
CA VAL A 57 2.83 -4.61 -8.87
C VAL A 57 2.89 -5.96 -8.17
N PHE A 58 2.14 -6.10 -7.08
CA PHE A 58 2.03 -7.35 -6.36
C PHE A 58 0.69 -8.04 -6.64
N ARG A 59 0.65 -9.36 -6.50
CA ARG A 59 -0.60 -10.14 -6.49
C ARG A 59 -0.72 -10.83 -5.14
N LEU A 60 -1.63 -10.37 -4.31
CA LEU A 60 -1.82 -10.87 -2.94
C LEU A 60 -3.27 -11.30 -2.74
N SER A 61 -3.50 -12.31 -1.92
CA SER A 61 -4.86 -12.65 -1.49
C SER A 61 -5.37 -11.65 -0.46
N GLY A 62 -6.69 -11.51 -0.35
CA GLY A 62 -7.30 -10.72 0.73
C GLY A 62 -6.84 -11.20 2.11
N ARG A 63 -6.67 -12.52 2.28
CA ARG A 63 -6.11 -13.11 3.52
C ARG A 63 -4.68 -12.62 3.80
N ALA A 64 -3.78 -12.66 2.82
CA ALA A 64 -2.40 -12.20 3.02
C ALA A 64 -2.33 -10.70 3.36
N LEU A 65 -3.18 -9.90 2.72
CA LEU A 65 -3.30 -8.46 3.02
C LEU A 65 -3.81 -8.18 4.44
N ALA A 66 -4.69 -9.03 4.97
CA ALA A 66 -5.22 -8.89 6.32
C ALA A 66 -4.27 -9.43 7.41
N GLU A 67 -3.61 -10.57 7.16
CA GLU A 67 -2.77 -11.25 8.15
C GLU A 67 -1.32 -10.73 8.16
N THR A 68 -0.71 -10.55 6.99
CA THR A 68 0.71 -10.15 6.85
C THR A 68 0.85 -8.66 6.60
N GLY A 69 -0.05 -8.07 5.81
CA GLY A 69 -0.02 -6.64 5.48
C GLY A 69 1.03 -6.24 4.45
N LEU A 70 1.19 -4.94 4.28
CA LEU A 70 2.10 -4.30 3.33
C LEU A 70 3.18 -3.52 4.08
N HIS A 71 4.44 -3.78 3.74
CA HIS A 71 5.52 -2.88 4.12
C HIS A 71 5.56 -1.71 3.15
N LEU A 72 5.30 -0.51 3.66
CA LEU A 72 5.41 0.70 2.89
C LEU A 72 6.85 1.22 2.91
N PRO A 73 7.28 1.95 1.87
CA PRO A 73 8.60 2.58 1.88
C PRO A 73 8.76 3.48 3.10
N LEU A 74 9.99 3.52 3.63
CA LEU A 74 10.33 4.44 4.70
C LEU A 74 9.95 5.86 4.27
N SER A 75 9.15 6.53 5.09
CA SER A 75 8.60 7.85 4.79
C SER A 75 9.18 8.89 5.74
N LEU A 76 9.35 10.11 5.23
CA LEU A 76 9.47 11.29 6.07
C LEU A 76 8.13 11.54 6.81
N PRO A 77 8.10 12.37 7.86
CA PRO A 77 6.84 12.86 8.41
C PRO A 77 5.97 13.49 7.31
N ASP A 78 4.67 13.51 7.56
CA ASP A 78 3.67 14.11 6.68
C ASP A 78 3.63 13.51 5.27
N THR A 79 4.02 12.23 5.15
CA THR A 79 3.94 11.46 3.91
C THR A 79 2.65 10.65 3.86
N ALA A 80 1.98 10.67 2.72
CA ALA A 80 0.83 9.82 2.44
C ALA A 80 1.07 8.91 1.23
N TRP A 81 0.60 7.67 1.35
CA TRP A 81 0.66 6.63 0.34
C TRP A 81 -0.76 6.28 -0.11
N LEU A 82 -0.94 6.19 -1.43
CA LEU A 82 -2.16 5.65 -2.02
C LEU A 82 -1.87 4.27 -2.60
N VAL A 83 -2.64 3.28 -2.17
CA VAL A 83 -2.54 1.90 -2.66
C VAL A 83 -3.83 1.52 -3.34
N ALA A 84 -3.75 1.21 -4.64
CA ALA A 84 -4.87 0.70 -5.42
C ALA A 84 -4.90 -0.82 -5.40
N LEU A 85 -6.11 -1.37 -5.21
CA LEU A 85 -6.36 -2.80 -5.25
C LEU A 85 -7.46 -3.10 -6.26
N ASP A 86 -7.14 -3.92 -7.25
CA ASP A 86 -8.08 -4.40 -8.25
C ASP A 86 -8.19 -5.93 -8.12
N ARG A 87 -9.39 -6.47 -7.89
CA ARG A 87 -9.61 -7.93 -7.86
C ARG A 87 -9.22 -8.50 -9.21
N VAL A 88 -8.41 -9.55 -9.19
CA VAL A 88 -8.05 -10.29 -10.39
C VAL A 88 -9.23 -11.18 -10.73
N THR A 89 -9.99 -10.81 -11.76
CA THR A 89 -10.90 -11.72 -12.46
C THR A 89 -10.05 -12.67 -13.30
N GLY A 90 -10.14 -13.96 -12.97
CA GLY A 90 -9.62 -15.04 -13.83
C GLY A 90 -10.50 -15.22 -15.06
#